data_AF-A0A4R8IPK1-F1
#
_entry.id   AF-A0A4R8IPK1-F1
#
_cell.length_a   1.000
_cell.length_b   1.000
_cell.length_c   1.000
_cell.angle_alpha   90.00
_cell.angle_beta   90.00
_cell.angle_gamma   90.00
#
_symmetry.space_group_name_H-M   'P 1'
#
loop_
_entity.id
_entity.type
_entity.pdbx_description
1 polymer ?
#
loop_
_entity_poly.entity_id
_entity_poly.type
_entity_poly.pdbx_seq_one_letter_code
_entity_poly.pdbx_strand_id
1 'polypeptide(L)' 'MKHVNREAPMMVQCGEGWCIETPAGMEGPLDSRQDAAVYLNLLNRVNAARNEQACLDGEAP' A
#
# COMPACT_ATOMS: atom_id res chain seq x y z
N MET A 1 -12.40 1.37 -19.47
CA MET A 1 -12.14 1.87 -18.10
C MET A 1 -10.63 2.00 -17.95
N LYS A 2 -10.10 3.20 -17.67
CA LYS A 2 -8.67 3.40 -17.51
C LYS A 2 -8.25 2.78 -16.19
N HIS A 3 -7.43 1.73 -16.23
CA HIS A 3 -6.70 1.27 -15.05
C HIS A 3 -5.77 2.42 -14.66
N VAL A 4 -6.19 3.21 -13.67
CA VAL A 4 -5.31 4.16 -13.01
C VAL A 4 -4.27 3.28 -12.33
N ASN A 5 -3.05 3.27 -12.84
CA ASN A 5 -1.93 2.60 -12.21
C ASN A 5 -1.65 3.35 -10.90
N ARG A 6 -2.40 3.04 -9.84
CA ARG A 6 -2.25 3.68 -8.53
C ARG A 6 -1.04 3.05 -7.87
N GLU A 7 0.09 3.74 -7.98
CA GLU A 7 1.39 3.27 -7.45
C GLU A 7 1.42 3.21 -5.92
N ALA A 8 0.63 4.05 -5.24
CA ALA A 8 0.60 4.11 -3.79
C ALA A 8 -0.60 3.35 -3.19
N PRO A 9 -0.39 2.53 -2.14
CA PRO A 9 -1.47 1.97 -1.34
C PRO A 9 -2.39 3.07 -0.80
N MET A 10 -3.69 2.78 -0.68
CA MET A 10 -4.63 3.70 -0.05
C MET A 10 -5.76 2.96 0.66
N MET A 11 -6.31 3.62 1.67
CA MET A 11 -7.44 3.10 2.42
C MET A 11 -8.76 3.44 1.72
N VAL A 12 -9.61 2.43 1.52
CA VAL A 12 -10.94 2.54 0.90
C VAL A 12 -11.98 1.89 1.79
N GLN A 13 -13.22 2.38 1.74
CA GLN A 13 -14.34 1.73 2.41
C GLN A 13 -14.80 0.53 1.59
N CYS A 14 -14.96 -0.63 2.21
CA CYS A 14 -15.32 -1.88 1.53
C CYS A 14 -16.32 -2.69 2.38
N GLY A 15 -17.51 -2.96 1.85
CA GLY A 15 -18.57 -3.63 2.60
C GLY A 15 -18.85 -2.94 3.94
N GLU A 16 -18.71 -3.67 5.04
CA GLU A 16 -18.90 -3.18 6.41
C GLU A 16 -17.60 -2.66 7.08
N GLY A 17 -16.46 -2.69 6.39
CA GLY A 17 -15.15 -2.36 6.96
C GLY A 17 -14.28 -1.48 6.08
N TRP A 18 -12.97 -1.56 6.33
CA TRP A 18 -11.95 -0.79 5.60
C TRP A 18 -10.95 -1.72 4.95
N CYS A 19 -10.64 -1.47 3.68
CA CYS A 19 -9.65 -2.23 2.92
C CYS A 19 -8.51 -1.31 2.50
N ILE A 20 -7.36 -1.90 2.20
CA ILE A 20 -6.27 -1.22 1.51
C ILE A 20 -6.26 -1.67 0.05
N GLU A 21 -6.44 -0.74 -0.88
CA GLU A 21 -6.19 -0.99 -2.30
C GLU A 21 -4.70 -0.76 -2.56
N THR A 22 -4.03 -1.79 -3.09
CA THR A 22 -2.61 -1.79 -3.47
C THR A 22 -2.49 -2.11 -4.97
N PRO A 23 -1.31 -1.90 -5.60
CA PRO A 23 -1.07 -2.34 -6.97
C PRO A 23 -1.26 -3.86 -7.17
N ALA A 24 -1.05 -4.66 -6.12
CA ALA A 24 -1.19 -6.11 -6.16
C ALA A 24 -2.64 -6.59 -5.98
N GLY A 25 -3.54 -5.73 -5.49
CA GLY A 25 -4.92 -6.07 -5.21
C GLY A 25 -5.44 -5.42 -3.93
N MET A 26 -6.59 -5.91 -3.47
CA MET A 26 -7.29 -5.39 -2.28
C MET A 26 -7.01 -6.28 -1.06
N GLU A 27 -6.66 -5.66 0.05
CA GLU A 27 -6.39 -6.32 1.33
C GLU A 27 -7.43 -5.89 2.37
N GLY A 28 -8.13 -6.83 3.00
CA GLY A 28 -9.19 -6.57 3.99
C GLY A 28 -10.45 -7.44 3.79
N PRO A 29 -11.57 -7.11 4.47
CA PRO A 29 -11.77 -5.96 5.34
C PRO A 29 -11.01 -6.07 6.68
N LEU A 30 -10.55 -4.94 7.18
CA LEU A 30 -9.93 -4.79 8.50
C LEU A 30 -10.97 -4.37 9.54
N ASP A 31 -10.76 -4.81 10.79
CA ASP A 31 -11.71 -4.68 11.91
C ASP A 31 -12.13 -3.24 12.21
N SER A 32 -11.23 -2.28 11.98
CA SER A 32 -11.52 -0.87 12.21
C SER A 32 -10.79 0.06 11.23
N ARG A 33 -11.27 1.31 11.16
CA ARG A 33 -10.58 2.38 10.43
C ARG A 33 -9.19 2.64 11.00
N GLN A 34 -9.01 2.49 12.32
CA GLN A 34 -7.70 2.66 12.96
C GLN A 34 -6.74 1.57 12.48
N ASP A 35 -7.17 0.31 12.43
CA ASP A 35 -6.32 -0.80 11.99
C ASP A 35 -5.90 -0.64 10.53
N ALA A 36 -6.84 -0.21 9.68
CA ALA A 36 -6.55 0.13 8.28
C ALA A 36 -5.55 1.29 8.14
N ALA A 37 -5.67 2.33 8.97
CA ALA A 37 -4.73 3.44 8.96
C ALA A 37 -3.31 3.01 9.40
N VAL A 38 -3.20 2.15 10.43
CA VAL A 38 -1.93 1.59 10.89
C VAL A 38 -1.30 0.73 9.80
N TYR A 39 -2.10 -0.17 9.20
CA TYR A 39 -1.63 -1.06 8.14
C TYR A 39 -1.16 -0.28 6.91
N LEU A 40 -1.91 0.73 6.47
CA LEU A 40 -1.50 1.63 5.40
C LEU A 40 -0.17 2.35 5.69
N ASN A 41 0.03 2.82 6.91
CA ASN A 41 1.29 3.46 7.31
C ASN A 41 2.47 2.48 7.20
N LEU A 42 2.30 1.25 7.68
CA LEU A 42 3.32 0.21 7.58
C LEU A 42 3.64 -0.14 6.12
N LEU A 43 2.63 -0.31 5.26
CA LEU A 43 2.82 -0.55 3.83
C LEU A 43 3.60 0.58 3.15
N ASN A 44 3.26 1.84 3.45
CA ASN A 44 3.98 2.99 2.91
C ASN A 44 5.45 3.01 3.34
N ARG A 45 5.74 2.67 4.60
CA ARG A 45 7.11 2.58 5.11
C ARG A 45 7.90 1.46 4.43
N VAL A 46 7.29 0.29 4.25
CA VAL A 46 7.93 -0.84 3.55
C VAL A 46 8.20 -0.48 2.08
N ASN A 47 7.25 0.16 1.41
CA ASN A 47 7.43 0.60 0.03
C ASN A 47 8.53 1.66 -0.10
N ALA A 48 8.59 2.63 0.83
CA ALA A 48 9.67 3.61 0.87
C ALA A 48 11.03 2.94 1.05
N ALA A 49 11.17 2.04 2.03
CA ALA A 49 12.42 1.32 2.28
C ALA A 49 12.84 0.43 1.08
N ARG A 50 11.88 -0.21 0.39
CA ARG A 50 12.15 -0.96 -0.84
C ARG A 50 12.65 -0.06 -1.97
N ASN A 51 12.09 1.14 -2.09
CA ASN A 51 12.51 2.10 -3.11
C ASN A 51 13.93 2.64 -2.82
N GLU A 52 14.24 2.92 -1.55
CA GLU A 52 15.59 3.28 -1.11
C GLU A 52 16.60 2.15 -1.38
N GLN A 53 16.24 0.90 -1.09
CA GLN A 53 17.06 -0.28 -1.38
C GLN A 53 17.32 -0.42 -2.89
N ALA A 54 16.29 -0.26 -3.73
CA ALA A 54 16.42 -0.35 -5.18
C ALA A 54 17.35 0.72 -5.78
N CYS A 55 17.40 1.93 -5.19
CA CYS A 55 18.35 2.96 -5.58
C CYS A 55 19.81 2.59 -5.25
N LEU A 56 20.04 1.82 -4.18
CA LEU A 56 21.39 1.40 -3.78
C LEU A 56 21.89 0.21 -4.61
N ASP A 57 20.99 -0.71 -5.00
CA ASP A 57 21.33 -1.88 -5.83
C ASP A 57 21.62 -1.51 -7.31
N GLY A 58 21.16 -0.33 -7.77
CA GLY A 58 21.42 0.19 -9.12
C GLY A 58 22.79 0.85 -9.29
N GLU A 59 23.51 1.08 -8.19
CA GLU A 59 24.85 1.69 -8.17
C GLU A 59 25.93 0.63 -7.89
N ALA A 60 25.91 -0.45 -8.69
CA ALA A 60 27.04 -1.37 -8.78
C ALA A 60 27.97 -0.90 -9.93
N PRO A 61 29.30 -0.78 -9.70
CA PRO A 61 30.27 -0.37 -10.72
C PRO A 61 30.46 -1.38 -11.86
#